data_AF-A0A914DUB7-F1
#
_entry.id   AF-A0A914DUB7-F1
#
_cell.length_a   1.000
_cell.length_b   1.000
_cell.length_c   1.000
_cell.angle_alpha   90.00
_cell.angle_beta   90.00
_cell.angle_gamma   90.00
#
_symmetry.space_group_name_H-M   'P 1'
#
loop_
_entity.id
_entity.type
_entity.pdbx_description
1 polymer ?
#
loop_
_entity_poly.entity_id
_entity_poly.type
_entity_poly.pdbx_seq_one_letter_code
_entity_poly.pdbx_strand_id
1 'polypeptide(L)'
;MEALTFGVPQAHSVGIVVGTSKKKARKQLDVKGRHSLNRIYSETFMQVIAEYPELNDLTFKKLYYTDKFNEIRVVWLGFGDERDEKAKKIFDEKFHVINKQMSDLLMGSIVPPLKFISERTNNILSKIEKRLQEADFGPDYVPGSQSPLNLGSTAKESVSMIKEEDMPKWKRMYIKRHKLDIPLKSDPVD
;
A
#
# COMPACT_ATOMS: atom_id res chain seq x y z
N MET A 1 -7.02 77.43 -47.44
CA MET A 1 -7.53 76.54 -46.38
C MET A 1 -6.82 75.22 -46.54
N GLU A 2 -5.68 75.07 -45.86
CA GLU A 2 -4.83 73.89 -45.92
C GLU A 2 -5.17 72.97 -44.75
N ALA A 3 -5.50 71.72 -45.04
CA ALA A 3 -5.79 70.71 -44.03
C ALA A 3 -4.48 70.13 -43.50
N LEU A 4 -4.17 70.41 -42.24
CA LEU A 4 -3.11 69.76 -41.47
C LEU A 4 -3.54 68.33 -41.11
N THR A 5 -3.10 67.35 -41.90
CA THR A 5 -3.07 65.94 -41.45
C THR A 5 -1.74 65.67 -40.78
N PHE A 6 -1.75 65.56 -39.45
CA PHE A 6 -0.59 65.14 -38.67
C PHE A 6 -0.35 63.63 -38.89
N GLY A 7 0.63 63.29 -39.73
CA GLY A 7 1.23 61.96 -39.77
C GLY A 7 2.14 61.80 -38.56
N VAL A 8 1.75 60.93 -37.63
CA VAL A 8 2.64 60.52 -36.52
C VAL A 8 3.69 59.55 -37.08
N PRO A 9 4.99 59.83 -36.93
CA PRO A 9 6.06 58.99 -37.44
C PRO A 9 6.14 57.66 -36.69
N GLN A 10 6.46 56.60 -37.44
CA GLN A 10 6.66 55.23 -36.94
C GLN A 10 7.64 55.21 -35.75
N ALA A 11 7.13 54.83 -34.58
CA ALA A 11 7.95 54.37 -33.48
C ALA A 11 8.10 52.85 -33.62
N HIS A 12 9.33 52.43 -33.86
CA HIS A 12 9.79 51.06 -33.98
C HIS A 12 9.12 50.15 -32.94
N SER A 13 8.39 49.13 -33.41
CA SER A 13 7.98 48.02 -32.57
C SER A 13 9.26 47.36 -32.03
N VAL A 14 9.59 47.60 -30.76
CA VAL A 14 10.56 46.78 -30.05
C VAL A 14 9.88 45.43 -29.85
N GLY A 15 9.93 44.60 -30.88
CA GLY A 15 9.63 43.19 -30.78
C GLY A 15 10.63 42.60 -29.79
N ILE A 16 10.19 42.33 -28.57
CA ILE A 16 10.94 41.46 -27.67
C ILE A 16 10.84 40.06 -28.30
N VAL A 17 11.78 39.75 -29.17
CA VAL A 17 12.07 38.37 -29.57
C VAL A 17 12.70 37.70 -28.35
N VAL A 18 11.87 37.15 -27.46
CA VAL A 18 12.35 36.20 -26.45
C VAL A 18 12.73 34.93 -27.19
N GLY A 19 14.01 34.89 -27.57
CA GLY A 19 14.63 33.80 -28.29
C GLY A 19 14.44 32.45 -27.60
N THR A 20 14.11 31.48 -28.44
CA THR A 20 14.41 30.06 -28.30
C THR A 20 14.00 29.40 -26.98
N SER A 21 12.89 28.69 -27.11
CA SER A 21 12.53 27.45 -26.43
C SER A 21 13.74 26.55 -26.12
N LYS A 22 14.46 26.84 -25.04
CA LYS A 22 15.19 25.82 -24.29
C LYS A 22 14.11 25.08 -23.51
N LYS A 23 13.85 23.82 -23.86
CA LYS A 23 13.07 22.90 -23.04
C LYS A 23 13.75 22.87 -21.66
N LYS A 24 13.30 23.70 -20.73
CA LYS A 24 13.72 23.63 -19.33
C LYS A 24 13.32 22.23 -18.89
N ALA A 25 14.29 21.33 -18.79
CA ALA A 25 14.11 20.09 -18.05
C ALA A 25 13.49 20.50 -16.73
N ARG A 26 12.26 20.05 -16.46
CA ARG A 26 11.53 20.44 -15.25
C ARG A 26 12.47 20.15 -14.08
N LYS A 27 12.99 21.22 -13.46
CA LYS A 27 13.97 21.11 -12.38
C LYS A 27 13.27 20.31 -11.29
N GLN A 28 13.67 19.05 -11.11
CA GLN A 28 13.10 18.25 -10.04
C GLN A 28 13.38 18.98 -8.74
N LEU A 29 12.36 19.03 -7.88
CA LEU A 29 12.50 19.72 -6.61
C LEU A 29 13.59 19.01 -5.79
N ASP A 30 14.43 19.81 -5.14
CA ASP A 30 15.46 19.30 -4.24
C ASP A 30 14.83 18.43 -3.14
N VAL A 31 15.60 17.48 -2.61
CA VAL A 31 15.14 16.53 -1.60
C VAL A 31 14.62 17.26 -0.37
N LYS A 32 15.29 18.34 0.05
CA LYS A 32 14.86 19.18 1.19
C LYS A 32 13.53 19.88 0.92
N GLY A 33 13.37 20.43 -0.28
CA GLY A 33 12.11 21.06 -0.70
C GLY A 33 10.95 20.06 -0.72
N ARG A 34 11.20 18.82 -1.17
CA ARG A 34 10.19 17.75 -1.14
C ARG A 34 9.75 17.39 0.27
N HIS A 35 10.68 17.32 1.22
CA HIS A 35 10.36 17.03 2.62
C HIS A 35 9.55 18.16 3.26
N SER A 36 9.91 19.41 2.98
CA SER A 36 9.15 20.57 3.47
C SER A 36 7.73 20.60 2.91
N LEU A 37 7.54 20.35 1.61
CA LEU A 37 6.19 20.25 1.04
C LEU A 37 5.43 19.06 1.64
N ASN A 38 6.03 17.87 1.70
CA ASN A 38 5.43 16.71 2.35
C ASN A 38 4.90 17.05 3.73
N ARG A 39 5.71 17.75 4.53
CA ARG A 39 5.33 18.18 5.87
C ARG A 39 4.11 19.10 5.84
N ILE A 40 4.16 20.19 5.08
CA ILE A 40 3.08 21.18 5.00
C ILE A 40 1.77 20.50 4.62
N TYR A 41 1.78 19.72 3.54
CA TYR A 41 0.57 19.04 3.08
C TYR A 41 0.11 17.93 4.02
N SER A 42 1.01 17.24 4.71
CA SER A 42 0.61 16.27 5.73
C SER A 42 -0.08 16.95 6.91
N GLU A 43 0.42 18.11 7.34
CA GLU A 43 -0.17 18.90 8.42
C GLU A 43 -1.56 19.41 8.02
N THR A 44 -1.71 19.99 6.83
CA THR A 44 -3.01 20.45 6.33
C THR A 44 -3.98 19.29 6.11
N PHE A 45 -3.51 18.15 5.61
CA PHE A 45 -4.35 16.98 5.39
C PHE A 45 -4.89 16.42 6.71
N MET A 46 -4.06 16.37 7.75
CA MET A 46 -4.50 15.95 9.08
C MET A 46 -5.50 16.93 9.70
N GLN A 47 -5.35 18.24 9.47
CA GLN A 47 -6.34 19.23 9.89
C GLN A 47 -7.70 19.01 9.21
N VAL A 48 -7.70 18.80 7.89
CA VAL A 48 -8.92 18.53 7.13
C VAL A 48 -9.59 17.24 7.58
N ILE A 49 -8.83 16.17 7.81
CA ILE A 49 -9.40 14.90 8.30
C ILE A 49 -10.02 15.06 9.68
N ALA A 50 -9.42 15.85 10.58
CA ALA A 50 -9.94 16.03 11.92
C ALA A 50 -11.37 16.62 11.95
N GLU A 51 -11.80 17.31 10.89
CA GLU A 51 -13.17 17.79 10.72
C GLU A 51 -14.18 16.67 10.41
N TYR A 52 -13.71 15.51 9.92
CA TYR A 52 -14.53 14.38 9.53
C TYR A 52 -14.46 13.24 10.56
N PRO A 53 -15.42 13.15 11.50
CA PRO A 53 -15.39 12.14 12.56
C PRO A 53 -15.44 10.71 12.02
N GLU A 54 -16.07 10.50 10.86
CA GLU A 54 -16.17 9.20 10.17
C GLU A 54 -14.81 8.63 9.72
N LEU A 55 -13.80 9.49 9.61
CA LEU A 55 -12.46 9.12 9.15
C LEU A 55 -11.44 9.04 10.30
N ASN A 56 -11.84 9.41 11.53
CA ASN A 56 -10.96 9.40 12.70
C ASN A 56 -10.56 7.98 13.14
N ASP A 57 -11.35 6.98 12.80
CA ASP A 57 -11.04 5.57 13.08
C ASP A 57 -9.87 5.05 12.22
N LEU A 58 -9.43 5.83 11.23
CA LEU A 58 -8.42 5.44 10.27
C LEU A 58 -7.03 5.91 10.70
N THR A 59 -6.08 4.98 10.78
CA THR A 59 -4.69 5.33 11.06
C THR A 59 -3.95 5.64 9.76
N PHE A 60 -3.64 6.93 9.54
CA PHE A 60 -2.81 7.38 8.42
C PHE A 60 -1.33 7.16 8.72
N LYS A 61 -0.61 6.54 7.80
CA LYS A 61 0.81 6.19 7.97
C LYS A 61 1.72 7.19 7.28
N LYS A 62 1.42 7.51 6.01
CA LYS A 62 2.30 8.32 5.19
C LYS A 62 1.56 9.02 4.07
N LEU A 63 1.89 10.29 3.87
CA LEU A 63 1.56 11.04 2.68
C LEU A 63 2.83 11.27 1.87
N TYR A 64 2.81 11.00 0.57
CA TYR A 64 3.96 11.27 -0.31
C TYR A 64 3.55 11.68 -1.72
N TYR A 65 4.34 12.55 -2.33
CA TYR A 65 4.20 12.97 -3.72
C TYR A 65 4.89 12.00 -4.65
N THR A 66 4.34 11.87 -5.85
CA THR A 66 5.11 11.34 -6.98
C THR A 66 6.17 12.39 -7.39
N ASP A 67 7.34 11.95 -7.89
CA ASP A 67 8.46 12.84 -8.27
C ASP A 67 8.10 13.97 -9.26
N LYS A 68 6.97 13.83 -9.96
CA LYS A 68 6.45 14.82 -10.90
C LYS A 68 5.39 15.76 -10.31
N PHE A 69 5.10 15.68 -9.01
CA PHE A 69 4.00 16.40 -8.33
C PHE A 69 2.63 16.23 -9.01
N ASN A 70 2.43 15.12 -9.71
CA ASN A 70 1.19 14.89 -10.46
C ASN A 70 0.07 14.31 -9.59
N GLU A 71 0.43 13.60 -8.52
CA GLU A 71 -0.52 12.98 -7.60
C GLU A 71 0.09 12.93 -6.20
N ILE A 72 -0.79 13.06 -5.19
CA ILE A 72 -0.48 12.84 -3.77
C ILE A 72 -1.00 11.46 -3.40
N ARG A 73 -0.15 10.61 -2.86
CA ARG A 73 -0.56 9.29 -2.36
C ARG A 73 -0.69 9.34 -0.86
N VAL A 74 -1.89 9.05 -0.37
CA VAL A 74 -2.21 8.93 1.05
C VAL A 74 -2.26 7.45 1.39
N VAL A 75 -1.34 7.02 2.23
CA VAL A 75 -1.26 5.64 2.72
C VAL A 75 -1.83 5.57 4.12
N TRP A 76 -2.80 4.69 4.29
CA TRP A 76 -3.44 4.39 5.56
C TRP A 76 -3.38 2.90 5.84
N LEU A 77 -3.43 2.54 7.11
CA LEU A 77 -3.38 1.17 7.56
C LEU A 77 -4.75 0.53 7.33
N GLY A 78 -4.82 -0.44 6.40
CA GLY A 78 -6.04 -1.20 6.15
C GLY A 78 -6.08 -2.43 7.06
N PHE A 79 -7.17 -2.58 7.81
CA PHE A 79 -7.36 -3.74 8.69
C PHE A 79 -7.85 -4.97 7.91
N GLY A 80 -8.33 -4.78 6.67
CA GLY A 80 -8.86 -5.85 5.83
C GLY A 80 -10.31 -6.21 6.15
N ASP A 81 -11.01 -5.38 6.91
CA ASP A 81 -12.42 -5.56 7.30
C ASP A 81 -13.37 -4.74 6.40
N GLU A 82 -14.68 -4.91 6.58
CA GLU A 82 -15.72 -4.09 5.92
C GLU A 82 -15.54 -2.57 6.14
N ARG A 83 -14.86 -2.19 7.23
CA ARG A 83 -14.49 -0.80 7.53
C ARG A 83 -13.62 -0.20 6.44
N ASP A 84 -12.72 -0.99 5.85
CA ASP A 84 -11.83 -0.52 4.80
C ASP A 84 -12.62 -0.14 3.53
N GLU A 85 -13.68 -0.89 3.23
CA GLU A 85 -14.54 -0.65 2.06
C GLU A 85 -15.43 0.57 2.25
N LYS A 86 -15.99 0.74 3.46
CA LYS A 86 -16.77 1.94 3.82
C LYS A 86 -15.92 3.20 3.72
N ALA A 87 -14.72 3.18 4.28
CA ALA A 87 -13.81 4.31 4.22
C ALA A 87 -13.39 4.65 2.79
N LYS A 88 -13.17 3.67 1.90
CA LYS A 88 -12.91 3.94 0.47
C LYS A 88 -14.05 4.70 -0.20
N LYS A 89 -15.31 4.29 0.04
CA LYS A 89 -16.48 4.98 -0.52
C LYS A 89 -16.56 6.43 -0.03
N ILE A 90 -16.36 6.64 1.28
CA ILE A 90 -16.34 7.99 1.87
C ILE A 90 -15.23 8.84 1.24
N PHE A 91 -14.04 8.27 1.06
CA PHE A 91 -12.93 8.98 0.40
C PHE A 91 -13.24 9.34 -1.06
N ASP A 92 -13.88 8.44 -1.82
CA ASP A 92 -14.24 8.70 -3.21
C ASP A 92 -15.35 9.78 -3.32
N GLU A 93 -16.33 9.77 -2.42
CA GLU A 93 -17.40 10.76 -2.36
C GLU A 93 -16.90 12.13 -1.89
N LYS A 94 -16.06 12.15 -0.85
CA LYS A 94 -15.52 13.38 -0.23
C LYS A 94 -14.24 13.86 -0.90
N PHE A 95 -13.70 13.13 -1.87
CA PHE A 95 -12.45 13.45 -2.56
C PHE A 95 -12.38 14.91 -3.01
N HIS A 96 -13.43 15.37 -3.70
CA HIS A 96 -13.48 16.72 -4.23
C HIS A 96 -13.55 17.79 -3.13
N VAL A 97 -14.28 17.49 -2.05
CA VAL A 97 -14.43 18.40 -0.91
C VAL A 97 -13.11 18.54 -0.16
N ILE A 98 -12.46 17.41 0.15
CA ILE A 98 -11.15 17.38 0.83
C ILE A 98 -10.12 18.12 -0.02
N ASN A 99 -10.09 17.91 -1.34
CA ASN A 99 -9.14 18.58 -2.22
C ASN A 99 -9.37 20.10 -2.28
N LYS A 100 -10.65 20.53 -2.28
CA LYS A 100 -11.01 21.95 -2.22
C LYS A 100 -10.60 22.58 -0.88
N GLN A 101 -10.92 21.95 0.25
CA GLN A 101 -10.53 22.43 1.57
C GLN A 101 -9.01 22.54 1.72
N MET A 102 -8.27 21.54 1.23
CA MET A 102 -6.81 21.59 1.18
C MET A 102 -6.30 22.77 0.35
N SER A 103 -6.92 23.04 -0.80
CA SER A 103 -6.59 24.19 -1.65
C SER A 103 -6.89 25.52 -0.95
N ASP A 104 -8.01 25.61 -0.24
CA ASP A 104 -8.43 26.81 0.48
C ASP A 104 -7.45 27.12 1.64
N LEU A 105 -7.05 26.09 2.40
CA LEU A 105 -6.06 26.21 3.48
C LEU A 105 -4.66 26.57 2.98
N LEU A 106 -4.31 26.14 1.77
CA LEU A 106 -3.02 26.45 1.12
C LEU A 106 -3.06 27.75 0.30
N MET A 107 -3.96 28.67 0.64
CA MET A 107 -4.09 29.99 0.01
C MET A 107 -4.28 29.93 -1.52
N GLY A 108 -5.03 28.95 -2.01
CA GLY A 108 -5.33 28.78 -3.44
C GLY A 108 -4.19 28.15 -4.25
N SER A 109 -3.22 27.53 -3.59
CA SER A 109 -2.21 26.71 -4.27
C SER A 109 -2.85 25.53 -4.99
N ILE A 110 -2.35 25.19 -6.17
CA ILE A 110 -2.83 24.04 -6.95
C ILE A 110 -2.47 22.75 -6.20
N VAL A 111 -3.48 22.11 -5.61
CA VAL A 111 -3.33 20.80 -4.95
C VAL A 111 -3.47 19.69 -6.00
N PRO A 112 -2.45 18.83 -6.17
CA PRO A 112 -2.55 17.66 -7.03
C PRO A 112 -3.64 16.70 -6.55
N PRO A 113 -4.21 15.88 -7.44
CA PRO A 113 -5.20 14.88 -7.06
C PRO A 113 -4.65 13.93 -5.99
N LEU A 114 -5.45 13.71 -4.94
CA LEU A 114 -5.19 12.73 -3.89
C LEU A 114 -5.52 11.31 -4.38
N LYS A 115 -4.73 10.33 -3.96
CA LYS A 115 -4.98 8.92 -4.21
C LYS A 115 -4.85 8.16 -2.91
N PHE A 116 -5.95 7.59 -2.45
CA PHE A 116 -6.00 6.83 -1.21
C PHE A 116 -5.57 5.39 -1.47
N ILE A 117 -4.56 4.93 -0.74
CA ILE A 117 -3.98 3.60 -0.87
C ILE A 117 -4.04 2.91 0.49
N SER A 118 -4.85 1.86 0.59
CA SER A 118 -4.90 0.99 1.77
C SER A 118 -3.67 0.07 1.79
N GLU A 119 -2.84 0.18 2.81
CA GLU A 119 -1.72 -0.72 3.01
C GLU A 119 -2.18 -1.98 3.77
N ARG A 120 -2.08 -3.15 3.12
CA ARG A 120 -2.47 -4.46 3.67
C ARG A 120 -1.29 -5.34 4.08
N THR A 121 -0.06 -4.83 4.02
CA THR A 121 1.18 -5.59 4.24
C THR A 121 1.21 -6.25 5.61
N ASN A 122 0.81 -5.54 6.67
CA ASN A 122 0.74 -6.07 8.03
C ASN A 122 -0.28 -7.21 8.17
N ASN A 123 -1.40 -7.15 7.45
CA ASN A 123 -2.42 -8.21 7.47
C ASN A 123 -1.93 -9.47 6.76
N ILE A 124 -1.16 -9.32 5.68
CA ILE A 124 -0.58 -10.47 4.96
C ILE A 124 0.47 -11.15 5.84
N LEU A 125 1.35 -10.39 6.48
CA LEU A 125 2.38 -10.95 7.37
C LEU A 125 1.75 -11.69 8.55
N SER A 126 0.76 -11.12 9.22
CA SER A 126 0.08 -11.78 10.35
C SER A 126 -0.67 -13.05 9.92
N LYS A 127 -1.28 -13.06 8.73
CA LYS A 127 -1.91 -14.26 8.16
C LYS A 127 -0.89 -15.35 7.85
N ILE A 128 0.27 -14.99 7.32
CA ILE A 128 1.36 -15.93 7.05
C ILE A 128 1.86 -16.52 8.35
N GLU A 129 2.11 -15.69 9.36
CA GLU A 129 2.60 -16.11 10.67
C GLU A 129 1.61 -17.06 11.35
N LYS A 130 0.31 -16.75 11.31
CA LYS A 130 -0.73 -17.64 11.81
C LYS A 130 -0.73 -19.00 11.10
N ARG A 131 -0.62 -19.03 9.77
CA ARG A 131 -0.57 -20.27 8.99
C ARG A 131 0.70 -21.08 9.25
N LEU A 132 1.83 -20.41 9.48
CA LEU A 132 3.08 -21.07 9.85
C LEU A 132 2.95 -21.72 11.24
N GLN A 133 2.38 -21.01 12.20
CA GLN A 133 2.10 -21.57 13.53
C GLN A 133 1.17 -22.78 13.47
N GLU A 134 0.09 -22.70 12.70
CA GLU A 134 -0.83 -23.82 12.47
C GLU A 134 -0.14 -25.02 11.81
N ALA A 135 0.82 -24.78 10.90
CA ALA A 135 1.57 -25.84 10.22
C ALA A 135 2.59 -26.52 11.15
N ASP A 136 3.26 -25.74 12.00
CA ASP A 136 4.31 -26.24 12.89
C ASP A 136 3.73 -26.93 14.14
N PHE A 137 2.64 -26.40 14.70
CA PHE A 137 2.11 -26.81 16.00
C PHE A 137 0.68 -27.39 15.95
N GLY A 138 0.00 -27.31 14.80
CA GLY A 138 -1.39 -27.72 14.64
C GLY A 138 -2.41 -26.61 14.95
N PRO A 139 -3.70 -26.84 14.66
CA PRO A 139 -4.76 -25.82 14.76
C PRO A 139 -5.07 -25.37 16.20
N ASP A 140 -4.67 -26.14 17.20
CA ASP A 140 -4.97 -25.88 18.63
C ASP A 140 -3.88 -25.06 19.32
N TYR A 141 -2.91 -24.53 18.57
CA TYR A 141 -1.81 -23.74 19.12
C TYR A 141 -2.29 -22.37 19.62
N VAL A 142 -2.08 -22.10 20.91
CA VAL A 142 -2.36 -20.80 21.54
C VAL A 142 -1.03 -20.15 21.97
N PRO A 143 -0.63 -19.02 21.35
CA PRO A 143 0.60 -18.33 21.72
C PRO A 143 0.56 -17.87 23.19
N GLY A 144 1.49 -18.37 24.01
CA GLY A 144 1.63 -17.98 25.42
C GLY A 144 1.06 -18.95 26.45
N SER A 145 0.43 -20.05 26.05
CA SER A 145 0.19 -21.15 26.99
C SER A 145 1.50 -21.88 27.26
N GLN A 146 1.97 -21.87 28.51
CA GLN A 146 3.04 -22.77 28.94
C GLN A 146 2.49 -24.19 28.95
N SER A 147 2.59 -24.87 27.83
CA SER A 147 2.83 -26.31 27.79
C SER A 147 3.32 -26.73 26.42
N PRO A 148 4.63 -26.99 26.27
CA PRO A 148 5.11 -27.94 25.28
C PRO A 148 4.81 -29.36 25.79
N LEU A 149 3.56 -29.62 26.18
CA LEU A 149 3.11 -30.94 26.59
C LEU A 149 2.34 -31.49 25.40
N ASN A 150 3.06 -32.27 24.59
CA ASN A 150 2.59 -33.23 23.56
C ASN A 150 3.36 -33.19 22.24
N LEU A 151 4.61 -32.70 22.22
CA LEU A 151 5.51 -32.96 21.08
C LEU A 151 6.27 -34.31 21.19
N GLY A 152 5.80 -35.26 22.00
CA GLY A 152 6.48 -36.55 22.17
C GLY A 152 5.68 -37.72 22.74
N SER A 153 4.42 -37.55 23.13
CA SER A 153 3.65 -38.57 23.87
C SER A 153 2.56 -39.29 23.06
N THR A 154 2.11 -38.77 21.92
CA THR A 154 1.11 -39.48 21.07
C THR A 154 1.72 -40.28 19.93
N ALA A 155 3.05 -40.33 19.80
CA ALA A 155 3.73 -41.22 18.84
C ALA A 155 3.77 -42.70 19.28
N LYS A 156 3.03 -43.08 20.33
CA LYS A 156 2.85 -44.49 20.73
C LYS A 156 1.42 -45.02 20.56
N GLU A 157 0.45 -44.19 20.16
CA GLU A 157 -0.90 -44.66 19.90
C GLU A 157 -1.24 -44.59 18.40
N SER A 158 -1.16 -45.77 17.79
CA SER A 158 -1.55 -46.11 16.42
C SER A 158 -0.70 -45.48 15.31
N VAL A 159 0.49 -46.04 15.09
CA VAL A 159 0.98 -46.21 13.71
C VAL A 159 0.00 -47.17 13.01
N SER A 160 -1.15 -46.66 12.58
CA SER A 160 -1.94 -47.35 11.57
C SER A 160 -1.13 -47.28 10.28
N MET A 161 -0.65 -48.44 9.85
CA MET A 161 0.19 -48.56 8.66
C MET A 161 -0.54 -47.96 7.46
N ILE A 162 -0.03 -46.84 6.94
CA ILE A 162 -0.61 -46.14 5.79
C ILE A 162 -0.34 -46.99 4.54
N LYS A 163 -1.37 -47.27 3.74
CA LYS A 163 -1.20 -47.93 2.44
C LYS A 163 -0.41 -47.00 1.50
N GLU A 164 0.52 -47.55 0.73
CA GLU A 164 1.36 -46.76 -0.17
C GLU A 164 0.53 -45.94 -1.18
N GLU A 165 -0.66 -46.45 -1.53
CA GLU A 165 -1.64 -45.84 -2.44
C GLU A 165 -2.29 -44.54 -1.93
N ASP A 166 -2.34 -44.33 -0.61
CA ASP A 166 -2.93 -43.13 -0.01
C ASP A 166 -1.91 -41.98 0.11
N MET A 167 -0.64 -42.25 -0.22
CA MET A 167 0.42 -41.27 -0.05
C MET A 167 0.50 -40.31 -1.25
N PRO A 168 0.60 -38.97 -1.04
CA PRO A 168 0.80 -38.01 -2.12
C PRO A 168 2.05 -38.31 -2.96
N LYS A 169 1.95 -38.13 -4.29
CA LYS A 169 2.98 -38.50 -5.28
C LYS A 169 4.39 -37.96 -4.95
N TRP A 170 4.48 -36.72 -4.44
CA TRP A 170 5.75 -36.09 -4.09
C TRP A 170 6.47 -36.82 -2.93
N LYS A 171 5.71 -37.33 -1.97
CA LYS A 171 6.25 -38.02 -0.79
C LYS A 171 6.78 -39.41 -1.17
N ARG A 172 6.08 -40.13 -2.07
CA ARG A 172 6.59 -41.39 -2.67
C ARG A 172 7.93 -41.20 -3.39
N MET A 173 8.03 -40.13 -4.19
CA MET A 173 9.26 -39.82 -4.93
C MET A 173 10.43 -39.49 -3.99
N TYR A 174 10.15 -38.78 -2.90
CA TYR A 174 11.16 -38.43 -1.90
C TYR A 174 11.68 -39.68 -1.17
N ILE A 175 10.78 -40.57 -0.71
CA ILE A 175 11.15 -41.82 -0.04
C ILE A 175 12.01 -42.70 -0.96
N LYS A 176 11.59 -42.87 -2.22
CA LYS A 176 12.33 -43.66 -3.21
C LYS A 176 13.73 -43.10 -3.50
N ARG A 177 13.88 -41.77 -3.49
CA ARG A 177 15.17 -41.09 -3.71
C ARG A 177 16.12 -41.24 -2.52
N HIS A 178 15.58 -41.27 -1.30
CA HIS A 178 16.37 -41.26 -0.07
C HIS A 178 16.46 -42.61 0.64
N LYS A 179 15.85 -43.67 0.08
CA LYS A 179 15.83 -45.03 0.65
C LYS A 179 15.44 -45.04 2.14
N LEU A 180 14.41 -44.29 2.49
CA LEU A 180 13.92 -44.23 3.86
C LEU A 180 13.05 -45.45 4.13
N ASP A 181 13.42 -46.27 5.11
CA ASP A 181 12.63 -47.42 5.56
C ASP A 181 11.46 -46.94 6.39
N ILE A 182 10.26 -46.97 5.79
CA ILE A 182 9.00 -46.73 6.49
C ILE A 182 8.31 -48.09 6.64
N PRO A 183 7.82 -48.45 7.84
CA PRO A 183 7.06 -49.69 8.01
C PRO A 183 5.75 -49.60 7.21
N LEU A 184 5.68 -50.34 6.11
CA LEU A 184 4.48 -50.54 5.28
C LEU A 184 3.76 -51.83 5.69
N LYS A 185 2.44 -51.85 5.58
CA LYS A 185 1.65 -53.07 5.79
C LYS A 185 1.92 -54.03 4.63
N SER A 186 2.60 -55.13 4.88
CA SER A 186 2.61 -56.25 3.93
C SER A 186 1.26 -56.95 4.01
N ASP A 187 0.68 -57.27 2.86
CA ASP A 187 -0.54 -58.08 2.80
C ASP A 187 -0.30 -59.44 3.48
N PRO A 188 -1.32 -60.02 4.15
CA PRO A 188 -1.18 -61.35 4.71
C PRO A 188 -0.87 -62.33 3.58
N VAL A 189 0.24 -63.05 3.73
CA VAL A 189 0.58 -64.18 2.86
C VAL A 189 -0.40 -65.30 3.21
N ASP A 190 -1.20 -65.71 2.23
CA ASP A 190 -2.16 -66.82 2.31
C ASP A 190 -1.49 -68.16 2.68
#